data_AF-A0A2V8QFB9-F1
#
_entry.id   AF-A0A2V8QFB9-F1
#
_cell.length_a   1.000
_cell.length_b   1.000
_cell.length_c   1.000
_cell.angle_alpha   90.00
_cell.angle_beta   90.00
_cell.angle_gamma   90.00
#
_symmetry.space_group_name_H-M   'P 1'
#
loop_
_entity.id
_entity.type
_entity.pdbx_description
1 polymer ?
#
loop_
_entity_poly.entity_id
_entity_poly.type
_entity_poly.pdbx_seq_one_letter_code
_entity_poly.pdbx_strand_id
1 'polypeptide(L)'
;MAEMDPTKLWYQTNLDVFLNHWFANYAEARASLEHRGGFLLPYQTHFFVCQPDVITALGLDPDDSDWKKIGYDCARPQDKDAFARLREKRERVVRAAAETAK
;
A
#
# COMPACT_ATOMS: atom_id res chain seq x y z
N MET A 1 12.52 -5.01 -20.64
CA MET A 1 11.16 -5.24 -20.12
C MET A 1 11.19 -4.63 -18.73
N ALA A 2 10.47 -3.53 -18.49
CA ALA A 2 10.49 -2.90 -17.18
C ALA A 2 9.80 -3.86 -16.21
N GLU A 3 10.60 -4.54 -15.40
CA GLU A 3 10.14 -5.24 -14.21
C GLU A 3 9.33 -4.21 -13.41
N MET A 4 8.01 -4.32 -13.43
CA MET A 4 7.16 -3.47 -12.60
C MET A 4 7.48 -3.86 -11.16
N ASP A 5 8.33 -3.08 -10.51
CA ASP A 5 8.71 -3.31 -9.12
C ASP A 5 7.41 -3.40 -8.31
N PRO A 6 7.08 -4.56 -7.71
CA PRO A 6 5.82 -4.72 -6.96
C PRO A 6 5.72 -3.71 -5.81
N THR A 7 6.84 -3.17 -5.34
CA THR A 7 6.91 -2.09 -4.34
C THR A 7 6.62 -0.69 -4.91
N LYS A 8 6.87 -0.44 -6.21
CA LYS A 8 6.48 0.83 -6.85
C LYS A 8 4.98 0.92 -7.09
N LEU A 9 4.29 -0.21 -7.25
CA LEU A 9 2.84 -0.23 -7.47
C LEU A 9 2.06 0.44 -6.32
N TRP A 10 2.59 0.32 -5.10
CA TRP A 10 2.03 0.88 -3.88
C TRP A 10 2.47 2.32 -3.60
N TYR A 11 3.32 2.89 -4.45
CA TYR A 11 3.80 4.25 -4.33
C TYR A 11 3.31 5.10 -5.49
N GLN A 12 2.82 6.29 -5.18
CA GLN A 12 2.48 7.31 -6.18
C GLN A 12 3.06 8.64 -5.71
N THR A 13 3.49 9.50 -6.64
CA THR A 13 4.07 10.82 -6.32
C THR A 13 3.11 11.67 -5.51
N ASN A 14 1.80 11.47 -5.69
CA ASN A 14 0.75 12.10 -4.91
C ASN A 14 0.66 11.60 -3.46
N LEU A 15 1.46 10.62 -3.04
CA LEU A 15 1.55 10.22 -1.62
C LEU A 15 2.38 11.18 -0.79
N ASP A 16 3.26 11.96 -1.42
CA ASP A 16 4.15 12.90 -0.73
C ASP A 16 3.37 14.00 0.02
N VAL A 17 2.15 14.30 -0.42
CA VAL A 17 1.23 15.23 0.26
C VAL A 17 0.64 14.66 1.55
N PHE A 18 0.65 13.34 1.71
CA PHE A 18 0.12 12.66 2.88
C PHE A 18 1.21 12.48 3.94
N LEU A 19 0.77 12.54 5.20
CA LEU A 19 1.64 12.45 6.37
C LEU A 19 2.06 11.00 6.60
N ASN A 20 2.94 10.49 5.72
CA ASN A 20 3.45 9.13 5.77
C ASN A 20 4.61 9.05 6.75
N HIS A 21 4.53 8.12 7.70
CA HIS A 21 5.64 7.84 8.60
C HIS A 21 6.53 6.77 7.99
N TRP A 22 7.76 7.14 7.65
CA TRP A 22 8.76 6.25 7.07
C TRP A 22 9.61 5.62 8.17
N PHE A 23 9.88 4.33 8.00
CA PHE A 23 10.65 3.50 8.91
C PHE A 23 11.66 2.70 8.10
N ALA A 24 12.91 2.66 8.57
CA ALA A 24 13.94 1.78 8.01
C ALA A 24 13.77 0.33 8.49
N ASN A 25 13.15 0.13 9.66
CA ASN A 25 12.99 -1.18 10.27
C ASN A 25 11.52 -1.63 10.26
N TYR A 26 11.29 -2.88 9.87
CA TYR A 26 9.98 -3.52 9.95
C TYR A 26 9.43 -3.53 11.38
N ALA A 27 10.29 -3.74 12.39
CA ALA A 27 9.88 -3.75 13.79
C ALA A 27 9.28 -2.40 14.24
N GLU A 28 9.88 -1.29 13.83
CA GLU A 28 9.38 0.07 14.14
C GLU A 28 8.09 0.39 13.39
N ALA A 29 8.02 -0.03 12.11
CA ALA A 29 6.83 0.14 11.30
C ALA A 29 5.64 -0.63 11.88
N ARG A 30 5.87 -1.89 12.31
CA ARG A 30 4.85 -2.72 12.95
C ARG A 30 4.41 -2.15 14.29
N ALA A 31 5.34 -1.70 15.13
CA ALA A 31 5.00 -1.04 16.39
C ALA A 31 4.14 0.21 16.15
N SER A 32 4.45 0.98 15.11
CA SER A 32 3.66 2.15 14.72
C SER A 32 2.29 1.78 14.14
N LEU A 33 2.20 0.69 13.37
CA LEU A 33 0.93 0.14 12.89
C LEU A 33 0.03 -0.30 14.07
N GLU A 34 0.59 -0.97 15.07
CA GLU A 34 -0.16 -1.40 16.26
C GLU A 34 -0.58 -0.21 17.14
N HIS A 35 0.27 0.84 17.23
CA HIS A 35 0.00 1.99 18.08
C HIS A 35 -0.91 3.05 17.43
N ARG A 36 -0.76 3.32 16.13
CA ARG A 36 -1.53 4.35 15.39
C ARG A 36 -2.64 3.75 14.53
N GLY A 37 -2.56 2.47 14.17
CA GLY A 37 -3.39 1.88 13.13
C GLY A 37 -2.99 2.37 11.73
N GLY A 38 -3.71 1.88 10.73
CA GLY A 38 -3.52 2.28 9.32
C GLY A 38 -3.02 1.13 8.48
N PHE A 39 -2.13 1.44 7.53
CA PHE A 39 -1.66 0.50 6.50
C PHE A 39 -0.14 0.56 6.41
N LEU A 40 0.51 -0.59 6.54
CA LEU A 40 1.95 -0.74 6.40
C LEU A 40 2.27 -1.20 4.98
N LEU A 41 2.93 -0.33 4.23
CA LEU A 41 3.31 -0.56 2.85
C LEU A 41 4.83 -0.69 2.72
N PRO A 42 5.34 -1.72 2.02
CA PRO A 42 6.75 -1.84 1.71
C PRO A 42 7.14 -0.96 0.52
N TYR A 43 8.26 -0.24 0.65
CA TYR A 43 8.85 0.54 -0.43
C TYR A 43 10.34 0.28 -0.56
N GLN A 44 10.72 -0.54 -1.54
CA GLN A 44 12.11 -0.96 -1.78
C GLN A 44 12.76 -1.54 -0.51
N THR A 45 13.56 -0.74 0.20
CA THR A 45 14.25 -1.11 1.45
C THR A 45 13.65 -0.48 2.70
N HIS A 46 12.58 0.30 2.57
CA HIS A 46 11.91 1.01 3.65
C HIS A 46 10.46 0.54 3.80
N PHE A 47 9.86 0.88 4.94
CA PHE A 47 8.46 0.64 5.23
C PHE A 47 7.83 1.96 5.62
N PHE A 48 6.58 2.18 5.24
CA PHE A 48 5.88 3.38 5.65
C PHE A 48 4.46 3.06 6.09
N VAL A 49 3.99 3.78 7.10
CA VAL A 49 2.64 3.66 7.65
C VAL A 49 1.80 4.85 7.19
N CYS A 50 0.63 4.53 6.62
CA CYS A 50 -0.31 5.49 6.07
C CYS A 50 -1.70 5.35 6.68
N GLN A 51 -2.48 6.43 6.58
CA GLN A 51 -3.90 6.42 6.90
C GLN A 51 -4.75 5.89 5.75
N PRO A 52 -6.01 5.47 6.01
CA PRO A 52 -6.95 5.00 4.98
C PRO A 52 -7.16 6.00 3.83
N ASP A 53 -6.98 7.29 4.07
CA ASP A 53 -7.08 8.33 3.04
C ASP A 53 -6.10 8.10 1.89
N VAL A 54 -4.88 7.61 2.21
CA VAL A 54 -3.87 7.22 1.21
C VAL A 54 -4.37 6.06 0.36
N ILE A 55 -5.06 5.08 0.95
CA ILE A 55 -5.61 3.92 0.23
C ILE A 55 -6.70 4.38 -0.74
N THR A 56 -7.59 5.27 -0.28
CA THR A 56 -8.58 5.92 -1.14
C THR A 56 -7.93 6.71 -2.26
N ALA A 57 -6.84 7.44 -1.98
CA ALA A 57 -6.07 8.17 -2.99
C ALA A 57 -5.34 7.23 -3.98
N LEU A 58 -4.98 6.02 -3.55
CA LEU A 58 -4.52 4.93 -4.42
C LEU A 58 -5.68 4.33 -5.24
N GLY A 59 -6.90 4.84 -5.11
CA GLY A 59 -8.12 4.30 -5.74
C GLY A 59 -8.47 2.89 -5.29
N LEU A 60 -7.97 2.48 -4.13
CA LEU A 60 -8.35 1.26 -3.44
C LEU A 60 -9.34 1.60 -2.34
N ASP A 61 -10.12 0.61 -1.92
CA ASP A 61 -11.06 0.78 -0.82
C ASP A 61 -10.33 0.50 0.52
N PRO A 62 -10.30 1.45 1.46
CA PRO A 62 -9.67 1.24 2.77
C PRO A 62 -10.47 0.31 3.70
N ASP A 63 -11.77 0.15 3.48
CA ASP A 63 -12.64 -0.75 4.26
C ASP A 63 -12.64 -2.19 3.69
N ASP A 64 -11.87 -2.43 2.63
CA ASP A 64 -11.81 -3.73 1.98
C ASP A 64 -11.39 -4.82 2.97
N SER A 65 -12.18 -5.89 3.03
CA SER A 65 -11.91 -7.02 3.92
C SER A 65 -10.56 -7.70 3.63
N ASP A 66 -10.03 -7.56 2.42
CA ASP A 66 -8.72 -8.07 2.05
C ASP A 66 -7.59 -7.40 2.86
N TRP A 67 -7.73 -6.12 3.23
CA TRP A 67 -6.77 -5.44 4.11
C TRP A 67 -6.74 -6.05 5.52
N LYS A 68 -7.92 -6.34 6.06
CA LYS A 68 -8.05 -6.97 7.37
C LYS A 68 -7.49 -8.40 7.36
N LYS A 69 -7.65 -9.14 6.26
CA LYS A 69 -7.10 -10.50 6.09
C LYS A 69 -5.57 -10.52 6.08
N ILE A 70 -4.94 -9.53 5.45
CA ILE A 70 -3.48 -9.40 5.47
C ILE A 70 -2.95 -8.75 6.76
N GLY A 71 -3.85 -8.29 7.65
CA GLY A 71 -3.49 -7.61 8.89
C GLY A 71 -2.97 -6.19 8.67
N TYR A 72 -3.37 -5.54 7.58
CA TYR A 72 -2.87 -4.24 7.14
C TYR A 72 -1.36 -4.20 6.88
N ASP A 73 -0.73 -5.37 6.72
CA ASP A 73 0.69 -5.55 6.49
C ASP A 73 0.93 -6.05 5.06
N CYS A 74 1.24 -5.13 4.14
CA CYS A 74 1.64 -5.49 2.77
C CYS A 74 3.09 -5.95 2.68
N ALA A 75 3.92 -5.69 3.70
CA ALA A 75 5.31 -6.15 3.72
C ALA A 75 5.39 -7.65 4.00
N ARG A 76 4.55 -8.13 4.91
CA ARG A 76 4.35 -9.54 5.23
C ARG A 76 2.87 -9.85 5.25
N PRO A 77 2.23 -9.97 4.07
CA PRO A 77 0.83 -10.34 4.02
C PRO A 77 0.69 -11.75 4.61
N GLN A 78 -0.13 -11.85 5.66
CA GLN A 78 -0.50 -13.16 6.21
C GLN A 78 -1.31 -13.98 5.21
N ASP A 79 -2.09 -13.28 4.37
CA ASP A 79 -2.91 -13.88 3.33
C ASP A 79 -2.45 -13.43 1.93
N LYS A 80 -1.82 -14.33 1.19
CA LYS A 80 -1.32 -14.03 -0.16
C LYS A 80 -2.44 -13.88 -1.19
N ASP A 81 -3.60 -14.49 -0.97
CA ASP A 81 -4.75 -14.39 -1.89
C ASP A 81 -5.36 -12.99 -1.81
N ALA A 82 -5.57 -12.50 -0.58
CA ALA A 82 -6.03 -11.14 -0.33
C ALA A 82 -5.05 -10.10 -0.91
N PHE A 83 -3.74 -10.28 -0.71
CA PHE A 83 -2.74 -9.40 -1.33
C PHE A 83 -2.79 -9.42 -2.86
N ALA A 84 -2.94 -10.61 -3.48
CA ALA A 84 -3.06 -10.73 -4.92
C ALA A 84 -4.30 -10.00 -5.47
N ARG A 85 -5.43 -10.08 -4.77
CA ARG A 85 -6.66 -9.33 -5.12
C ARG A 85 -6.48 -7.83 -5.03
N LEU A 86 -5.88 -7.33 -3.95
CA LEU A 86 -5.58 -5.91 -3.79
C LEU A 86 -4.65 -5.40 -4.88
N ARG A 87 -3.63 -6.22 -5.22
CA ARG A 87 -2.70 -5.92 -6.30
C ARG A 87 -3.42 -5.84 -7.66
N GLU A 88 -4.28 -6.80 -7.98
CA GLU A 88 -5.05 -6.79 -9.23
C GLU A 88 -5.98 -5.58 -9.32
N LYS A 89 -6.69 -5.26 -8.23
CA LYS A 89 -7.50 -4.04 -8.11
C LYS A 89 -6.65 -2.79 -8.39
N ARG A 90 -5.45 -2.70 -7.79
CA ARG A 90 -4.54 -1.57 -7.98
C ARG A 90 -4.01 -1.49 -9.40
N GLU A 91 -3.62 -2.60 -10.02
CA GLU A 91 -3.18 -2.65 -11.41
C GLU A 91 -4.27 -2.13 -12.36
N ARG A 92 -5.54 -2.49 -12.10
CA ARG A 92 -6.68 -1.94 -12.86
C ARG A 92 -6.85 -0.44 -12.67
N VAL A 93 -6.71 0.07 -11.44
CA VAL A 93 -6.79 1.50 -11.14
C VAL A 93 -5.65 2.28 -11.81
N VAL A 94 -4.40 1.82 -11.67
CA VAL A 94 -3.23 2.47 -12.28
C VAL A 94 -3.38 2.50 -13.80
N ARG A 95 -3.86 1.40 -14.41
CA ARG A 95 -4.13 1.35 -15.84
C ARG A 95 -5.23 2.34 -16.23
N ALA A 96 -6.35 2.37 -15.52
CA ALA A 96 -7.45 3.29 -15.80
C ALA A 96 -7.05 4.77 -15.61
N ALA A 97 -6.24 5.06 -14.59
CA ALA A 97 -5.68 6.38 -14.34
C ALA A 97 -4.71 6.81 -15.45
N ALA A 98 -3.86 5.89 -15.92
CA ALA A 98 -2.96 6.14 -17.06
C ALA A 98 -3.74 6.37 -18.37
N GLU A 99 -4.87 5.69 -18.57
CA GLU A 99 -5.76 5.88 -19.72
C GLU A 99 -6.53 7.21 -19.67
N THR A 100 -6.89 7.69 -18.47
CA THR A 100 -7.61 8.96 -18.26
C THR A 100 -6.70 10.18 -18.38
N ALA A 101 -5.39 10.02 -18.14
CA ALA A 101 -4.41 11.09 -18.23
C ALA A 101 -3.88 11.35 -19.65
N LYS A 102 -4.41 10.66 -20.67
CA LYS A 102 -4.02 10.77 -22.09
C LYS A 102 -5.04 11.59 -22.87
#